data_AF-A0A852IS44-F1
#
_entry.id   AF-A0A852IS44-F1
#
_cell.length_a   1.000
_cell.length_b   1.000
_cell.length_c   1.000
_cell.angle_alpha   90.00
_cell.angle_beta   90.00
_cell.angle_gamma   90.00
#
_symmetry.space_group_name_H-M   'P 1'
#
loop_
_entity.id
_entity.type
_entity.pdbx_description
1 polymer ?
#
loop_
_entity_poly.entity_id
_entity_poly.type
_entity_poly.pdbx_seq_one_letter_code
_entity_poly.pdbx_strand_id
1 'polypeptide(L)'
;IGALQPGLPSHSMIPENWELLVIDLKDCFFTILWPAPLNQFTLAREAHATFHQNAKGLKCQFQISNDNAKEIVHSCPVCSH
;
A
#
# COMPACT_ATOMS: atom_id res chain seq x y z
N ILE A 1 27.56 -40.38 11.42
CA ILE A 1 26.85 -40.60 10.14
C ILE A 1 25.63 -39.70 10.08
N GLY A 2 25.73 -38.56 9.41
CA GLY A 2 24.60 -37.63 9.21
C GLY A 2 24.22 -37.63 7.73
N ALA A 3 22.93 -37.76 7.43
CA ALA A 3 22.44 -37.80 6.05
C ALA A 3 22.53 -36.41 5.40
N LEU A 4 23.23 -36.32 4.27
CA LEU A 4 23.21 -35.14 3.39
C LEU A 4 21.82 -35.07 2.73
N GLN A 5 21.11 -33.96 2.89
CA GLN A 5 19.82 -33.74 2.22
C GLN A 5 20.05 -33.49 0.72
N PRO A 6 19.62 -34.39 -0.19
CA PRO A 6 19.70 -34.16 -1.63
C PRO A 6 18.39 -33.49 -2.05
N GLY A 7 18.43 -32.22 -2.49
CA GLY A 7 17.23 -31.57 -3.02
C GLY A 7 17.18 -30.06 -3.04
N LEU A 8 18.24 -29.32 -2.72
CA LEU A 8 18.24 -27.89 -3.07
C LEU A 8 18.59 -27.77 -4.56
N PRO A 9 17.75 -27.10 -5.38
CA PRO A 9 18.15 -26.76 -6.72
C PRO A 9 19.42 -25.91 -6.63
N SER A 10 20.45 -26.33 -7.37
CA SER A 10 21.69 -25.57 -7.51
C SER A 10 21.36 -24.10 -7.80
N HIS A 11 22.11 -23.19 -7.19
CA HIS A 11 21.98 -21.73 -7.25
C HIS A 11 22.35 -21.19 -8.65
N SER A 12 21.75 -21.78 -9.70
CA SER A 12 22.19 -21.69 -11.09
C SER A 12 21.10 -21.12 -12.01
N MET A 13 20.13 -20.38 -11.46
CA MET A 13 19.05 -19.74 -12.24
C MET A 13 19.06 -18.21 -12.15
N ILE A 14 20.18 -17.58 -11.84
CA ILE A 14 20.35 -16.16 -12.19
C ILE A 14 21.05 -16.12 -13.55
N PRO A 15 20.35 -15.81 -14.66
CA PRO A 15 20.97 -15.72 -15.97
C PRO A 15 22.04 -14.60 -15.99
N GLU A 16 23.18 -14.85 -16.63
CA GLU A 16 24.39 -14.00 -16.64
C GLU A 16 24.20 -12.55 -17.16
N ASN A 17 23.01 -12.18 -17.64
CA ASN A 17 22.70 -10.85 -18.17
C ASN A 17 21.57 -10.14 -17.40
N TRP A 18 21.33 -10.52 -16.14
CA TRP A 18 20.42 -9.80 -15.27
C TRP A 18 21.17 -8.65 -14.57
N GLU A 19 20.74 -7.41 -14.79
CA GLU A 19 21.19 -6.24 -14.01
C GLU A 19 20.81 -6.48 -12.54
N LEU A 20 21.79 -6.92 -11.73
CA LEU A 20 21.59 -7.20 -10.31
C LEU A 20 21.26 -5.90 -9.57
N LEU A 21 19.96 -5.60 -9.47
CA LEU A 21 19.46 -4.55 -8.58
C LEU A 21 19.59 -5.06 -7.14
N VAL A 22 20.72 -4.78 -6.50
CA VAL A 22 20.93 -5.03 -5.08
C VAL A 22 20.12 -3.98 -4.32
N ILE A 23 18.85 -4.31 -4.08
CA ILE A 23 17.99 -3.50 -3.23
C ILE A 23 18.42 -3.78 -1.78
N ASP A 24 18.98 -2.77 -1.10
CA ASP A 24 19.35 -2.88 0.30
C ASP A 24 18.09 -3.19 1.12
N LEU A 25 18.02 -4.42 1.63
CA LEU A 25 16.84 -4.90 2.37
C LEU A 25 16.60 -4.03 3.61
N LYS A 26 17.66 -3.44 4.18
CA LYS A 26 17.58 -2.55 5.35
C LYS A 26 16.94 -1.20 5.02
N ASP A 27 17.10 -0.66 3.81
CA ASP A 27 16.33 0.51 3.32
C ASP A 27 14.89 0.12 2.88
N CYS A 28 14.68 -1.13 2.45
CA CYS A 28 13.34 -1.62 2.10
C CYS A 28 12.44 -1.95 3.30
N PHE A 29 12.99 -2.36 4.45
CA PHE A 29 12.18 -2.62 5.64
C PHE A 29 11.42 -1.37 6.12
N PHE A 30 11.98 -0.17 5.93
CA PHE A 30 11.31 1.08 6.30
C PHE A 30 10.27 1.53 5.26
N THR A 31 10.44 1.14 4.00
CA THR A 31 9.56 1.56 2.89
C THR A 31 8.31 0.69 2.77
N ILE A 32 8.35 -0.59 3.17
CA ILE A 32 7.21 -1.52 2.99
C ILE A 32 6.21 -1.43 4.16
N LEU A 33 6.61 -0.95 5.34
CA LEU A 33 5.79 -1.01 6.57
C LEU A 33 5.19 0.33 7.04
N TRP A 34 5.45 1.44 6.35
CA TRP A 34 4.90 2.74 6.76
C TRP A 34 4.12 3.36 5.61
N PRO A 35 2.79 3.54 5.69
CA PRO A 35 2.13 4.46 4.77
C PRO A 35 2.83 5.80 4.96
N ALA A 36 3.39 6.35 3.88
CA ALA A 36 3.97 7.69 3.88
C ALA A 36 3.06 8.66 4.66
N PRO A 37 3.58 9.71 5.31
CA PRO A 37 2.74 10.69 6.01
C PRO A 37 1.85 11.43 5.00
N LEU A 38 0.77 10.77 4.59
CA LEU A 38 -0.26 11.28 3.72
C LEU A 38 -1.14 12.18 4.58
N ASN A 39 -1.48 13.35 4.03
CA ASN A 39 -2.46 14.23 4.66
C ASN A 39 -3.79 13.47 4.87
N GLN A 40 -4.52 13.82 5.92
CA GLN A 40 -5.78 13.15 6.29
C GLN A 40 -6.80 13.10 5.15
N PHE A 41 -6.80 14.10 4.28
CA PHE A 41 -7.67 14.13 3.10
C PHE A 41 -7.35 13.02 2.09
N THR A 42 -6.06 12.76 1.86
CA THR A 42 -5.60 11.70 0.95
C THR A 42 -5.93 10.32 1.50
N LEU A 43 -5.70 10.09 2.80
CA LEU A 43 -6.09 8.85 3.48
C LEU A 43 -7.61 8.64 3.43
N ALA A 44 -8.39 9.69 3.66
CA ALA A 44 -9.85 9.63 3.58
C ALA A 44 -10.34 9.26 2.17
N ARG A 45 -9.71 9.80 1.12
CA ARG A 45 -10.03 9.47 -0.27
C ARG A 45 -9.72 8.01 -0.60
N GLU A 46 -8.57 7.50 -0.19
CA GLU A 46 -8.20 6.09 -0.39
C GLU A 46 -9.14 5.14 0.36
N ALA A 47 -9.47 5.46 1.60
CA ALA A 47 -10.43 4.70 2.39
C ALA A 47 -11.83 4.73 1.76
N HIS A 48 -12.30 5.89 1.28
CA HIS A 48 -13.57 5.97 0.56
C HIS A 48 -13.55 5.16 -0.75
N ALA A 49 -12.45 5.17 -1.50
CA ALA A 49 -12.32 4.36 -2.72
C ALA A 49 -12.42 2.85 -2.46
N THR A 50 -12.06 2.40 -1.25
CA THR A 50 -12.14 0.99 -0.86
C THR A 50 -13.50 0.62 -0.26
N PHE A 51 -14.03 1.48 0.62
CA PHE A 51 -15.17 1.14 1.48
C PHE A 51 -16.45 1.93 1.18
N HIS A 52 -16.40 2.92 0.28
CA HIS A 52 -17.54 3.76 -0.13
C HIS A 52 -18.34 4.37 1.04
N GLN A 53 -17.64 4.71 2.13
CA GLN A 53 -18.25 5.29 3.33
C GLN A 53 -18.77 6.72 3.11
N ASN A 54 -19.83 7.10 3.83
CA ASN A 54 -20.45 8.42 3.68
C ASN A 54 -19.60 9.57 4.28
N ALA A 55 -19.95 10.82 3.91
CA ALA A 55 -19.20 12.01 4.34
C ALA A 55 -19.14 12.21 5.87
N LYS A 56 -20.16 11.78 6.62
CA LYS A 56 -20.15 11.85 8.08
C LYS A 56 -19.10 10.89 8.66
N GLY A 57 -19.02 9.66 8.13
CA GLY A 57 -18.01 8.67 8.49
C GLY A 57 -16.60 9.18 8.24
N LEU A 58 -16.35 9.72 7.02
CA LEU A 58 -15.06 10.28 6.65
C LEU A 58 -14.61 11.43 7.57
N LYS A 59 -15.52 12.37 7.85
CA LYS A 59 -15.24 13.47 8.79
C LYS A 59 -14.84 12.94 10.17
N CYS A 60 -15.57 11.97 10.71
CA CYS A 60 -15.29 11.44 12.05
C CYS A 60 -13.99 10.63 12.10
N GLN A 61 -13.71 9.82 11.07
CA GLN A 61 -12.57 8.91 11.04
C GLN A 61 -11.24 9.64 10.76
N PHE A 62 -11.24 10.59 9.82
CA PHE A 62 -10.03 11.27 9.37
C PHE A 62 -9.92 12.72 9.85
N GLN A 63 -10.88 13.19 10.65
CA GLN A 63 -10.92 14.55 11.21
C GLN A 63 -10.80 15.65 10.14
N ILE A 64 -11.33 15.40 8.93
CA ILE A 64 -11.39 16.36 7.83
C ILE A 64 -12.63 17.26 7.93
N SER A 65 -12.63 18.40 7.23
CA SER A 65 -13.81 19.29 7.16
C SER A 65 -15.00 18.59 6.49
N ASN A 66 -16.22 19.10 6.76
CA ASN A 66 -17.41 18.54 6.13
C ASN A 66 -17.42 18.73 4.61
N ASP A 67 -16.93 19.87 4.13
CA ASP A 67 -16.78 20.16 2.70
C ASP A 67 -15.82 19.18 2.01
N ASN A 68 -14.65 18.94 2.61
CA ASN A 68 -13.70 17.95 2.10
C ASN A 68 -14.30 16.54 2.06
N ALA A 69 -15.06 16.16 3.09
CA ALA A 69 -15.71 14.86 3.13
C ALA A 69 -16.80 14.73 2.05
N LYS A 70 -17.55 15.81 1.76
CA LYS A 70 -18.53 15.85 0.67
C LYS A 70 -17.86 15.80 -0.70
N GLU A 71 -16.76 16.51 -0.88
CA GLU A 71 -15.97 16.49 -2.11
C GLU A 71 -15.51 15.08 -2.47
N ILE A 72 -15.03 14.31 -1.48
CA ILE A 72 -14.62 12.91 -1.69
C ILE A 72 -15.80 12.05 -2.18
N VAL A 73 -16.97 12.17 -1.55
CA VAL A 73 -18.17 11.40 -1.95
C VAL A 73 -18.69 11.85 -3.31
N HIS A 74 -18.70 13.15 -3.58
CA HIS A 74 -19.19 13.71 -4.84
C HIS A 74 -18.28 13.37 -6.02
N SER A 75 -16.96 13.25 -5.78
CA SER A 75 -15.99 12.84 -6.80
C SER A 75 -16.00 11.33 -7.07
N CYS A 76 -16.74 10.54 -6.28
CA CYS A 76 -16.79 9.09 -6.44
C CYS A 76 -17.79 8.71 -7.54
N PRO A 77 -17.37 8.01 -8.62
CA PRO A 77 -18.26 7.64 -9.72
C PRO A 77 -19.37 6.66 -9.33
N VAL A 78 -19.26 6.02 -8.17
CA VAL A 78 -20.26 5.06 -7.65
C VAL A 78 -21.23 5.74 -6.69
N CYS A 79 -20.77 6.75 -5.94
CA CYS A 79 -21.55 7.39 -4.88
C CYS A 79 -22.10 8.77 -5.27
N SER A 80 -21.80 9.29 -6.46
CA SER A 80 -22.17 10.63 -6.92
C SER A 80 -23.61 10.76 -7.48
N HIS A 81 -24.44 9.73 -7.34
CA HIS A 81 -25.81 9.69 -7.89
C HIS A 81 -26.87 10.19 -6.91
#